data_AF-A0A9X4E8P0-F1
#
_entry.id   AF-A0A9X4E8P0-F1
#
_cell.length_a   1.000
_cell.length_b   1.000
_cell.length_c   1.000
_cell.angle_alpha   90.00
_cell.angle_beta   90.00
_cell.angle_gamma   90.00
#
_symmetry.space_group_name_H-M   'P 1'
#
loop_
_entity.id
_entity.type
_entity.pdbx_description
1 polymer ?
#
loop_
_entity_poly.entity_id
_entity_poly.type
_entity_poly.pdbx_seq_one_letter_code
_entity_poly.pdbx_strand_id
1 'polypeptide(L)'
;MYSDEVYNTLRRCAEKTLFLQRELLPLTSNFLREINWTTEQRHVVECLLTASARSSESAILLISYAQLWDSEILVRAIVESTIKTTYLLQSKSDFETRYQEYRHDLFQIGLLKDHSKTQELLNLISDNDAPSWRPLKDRLLSEAEINDISGKYPQSRRRSLETQWGFTGILGSFSRSNDEAFKILAGLSYSYSMSSHILHADHIGTSLPFEFDQRSPERRNAILMAYGSRLLSDILTCLKIRLFSGYRFSGLDLSPLEEVNNAIENLLSEFGNLYDDWLGMEYRSKT
;
A
#
# COMPACT_ATOMS: atom_id res chain seq x y z
N MET A 1 -8.26 -19.65 18.08
CA MET A 1 -7.99 -20.61 16.97
C MET A 1 -9.14 -20.54 15.99
N TYR A 2 -8.86 -20.23 14.72
CA TYR A 2 -9.91 -20.07 13.70
C TYR A 2 -10.57 -21.41 13.37
N SER A 3 -11.85 -21.37 13.00
CA SER A 3 -12.58 -22.57 12.57
C SER A 3 -12.16 -23.01 11.17
N ASP A 4 -12.34 -24.29 10.86
CA ASP A 4 -12.10 -24.83 9.52
C ASP A 4 -12.96 -24.12 8.45
N GLU A 5 -14.15 -23.67 8.83
CA GLU A 5 -15.04 -22.88 7.97
C GLU A 5 -14.40 -21.56 7.54
N VAL A 6 -13.85 -20.81 8.49
CA VAL A 6 -13.16 -19.53 8.22
C VAL A 6 -11.97 -19.77 7.29
N TYR A 7 -11.13 -20.75 7.62
CA TYR A 7 -9.98 -21.09 6.79
C TYR A 7 -10.37 -21.48 5.36
N ASN A 8 -11.31 -22.40 5.19
CA ASN A 8 -11.73 -22.88 3.88
C ASN A 8 -12.36 -21.77 3.03
N THR A 9 -13.17 -20.90 3.67
CA THR A 9 -13.81 -19.78 2.99
C THR A 9 -12.78 -18.75 2.55
N LEU A 10 -11.91 -18.29 3.45
CA LEU A 10 -10.89 -17.29 3.14
C LEU A 10 -9.89 -17.80 2.11
N ARG A 11 -9.49 -19.07 2.21
CA ARG A 11 -8.61 -19.72 1.23
C ARG A 11 -9.23 -19.72 -0.16
N ARG A 12 -10.49 -20.14 -0.29
CA ARG A 12 -11.21 -20.14 -1.58
C ARG A 12 -11.29 -18.74 -2.18
N CYS A 13 -11.65 -17.73 -1.38
CA CYS A 13 -11.74 -16.35 -1.84
C CYS A 13 -10.36 -15.82 -2.27
N ALA A 14 -9.33 -16.04 -1.44
CA ALA A 14 -7.96 -15.61 -1.69
C ALA A 14 -7.38 -16.23 -2.97
N GLU A 15 -7.57 -17.54 -3.18
CA GLU A 15 -7.11 -18.23 -4.39
C GLU A 15 -7.71 -17.59 -5.66
N LYS A 16 -9.03 -17.34 -5.67
CA LYS A 16 -9.68 -16.68 -6.81
C LYS A 16 -9.22 -15.24 -7.01
N THR A 17 -9.04 -14.46 -5.93
CA THR A 17 -8.46 -13.12 -6.00
C THR A 17 -7.06 -13.12 -6.60
N LEU A 18 -6.22 -14.09 -6.21
CA LEU A 18 -4.86 -14.21 -6.74
C LEU A 18 -4.86 -14.42 -8.25
N PHE A 19 -5.71 -15.34 -8.74
CA PHE A 19 -5.81 -15.61 -10.18
C PHE A 19 -6.30 -14.39 -10.95
N LEU A 20 -7.37 -13.74 -10.49
CA LEU A 20 -7.87 -12.52 -11.14
C LEU A 20 -6.81 -11.42 -11.13
N GLN A 21 -6.13 -11.19 -10.00
CA GLN A 21 -5.06 -10.19 -9.92
C GLN A 21 -3.98 -10.45 -10.97
N ARG A 22 -3.52 -11.70 -11.11
CA ARG A 22 -2.50 -12.08 -12.09
C ARG A 22 -2.94 -11.91 -13.52
N GLU A 23 -4.22 -12.15 -13.81
CA GLU A 23 -4.82 -11.90 -15.12
C GLU A 23 -4.86 -10.41 -15.47
N LEU A 24 -5.13 -9.56 -14.48
CA LEU A 24 -5.25 -8.11 -14.67
C LEU A 24 -3.90 -7.37 -14.66
N LEU A 25 -2.88 -7.91 -13.98
CA LEU A 25 -1.55 -7.29 -13.87
C LEU A 25 -0.91 -6.91 -15.23
N PRO A 26 -0.95 -7.76 -16.28
CA PRO A 26 -0.44 -7.41 -17.60
C PRO A 26 -0.96 -6.10 -18.19
N LEU A 27 -2.17 -5.65 -17.84
CA LEU A 27 -2.74 -4.38 -18.30
C LEU A 27 -1.90 -3.17 -17.86
N THR A 28 -1.12 -3.30 -16.78
CA THR A 28 -0.19 -2.24 -16.36
C THR A 28 0.89 -1.96 -17.40
N SER A 29 1.29 -2.98 -18.18
CA SER A 29 2.31 -2.83 -19.22
C SER A 29 1.85 -1.96 -20.40
N ASN A 30 0.54 -1.87 -20.65
CA ASN A 30 -0.02 -1.10 -21.76
C ASN A 30 0.30 0.38 -21.59
N PHE A 31 -0.03 0.96 -20.43
CA PHE A 31 0.21 2.38 -20.19
C PHE A 31 1.70 2.73 -20.01
N LEU A 32 2.54 1.77 -19.61
CA LEU A 32 3.99 2.00 -19.51
C LEU A 32 4.69 2.14 -20.88
N ARG A 33 4.12 1.56 -21.94
CA ARG A 33 4.68 1.56 -23.30
C ARG A 33 4.30 2.80 -24.10
N GLU A 34 3.10 3.30 -23.90
CA GLU A 34 2.48 4.35 -24.72
C GLU A 34 2.95 5.77 -24.35
N ILE A 35 3.65 5.92 -23.24
CA ILE A 35 4.18 7.22 -22.80
C ILE A 35 5.62 7.38 -23.27
N ASN A 36 5.92 8.55 -23.84
CA ASN A 36 7.27 8.97 -24.20
C ASN A 36 8.08 9.40 -22.94
N TRP A 37 8.32 8.42 -22.07
CA TRP A 37 9.16 8.57 -20.88
C TRP A 37 10.62 8.23 -21.17
N THR A 38 11.52 8.85 -20.42
CA THR A 38 12.88 8.33 -20.26
C THR A 38 12.85 6.96 -19.59
N THR A 39 13.89 6.15 -19.81
CA THR A 39 14.02 4.83 -19.17
C THR A 39 13.93 4.92 -17.64
N GLU A 40 14.52 5.97 -17.04
CA GLU A 40 14.49 6.17 -15.58
C GLU A 40 13.09 6.53 -15.05
N GLN A 41 12.36 7.41 -15.74
CA GLN A 41 10.97 7.75 -15.38
C GLN A 41 10.07 6.51 -15.40
N ARG A 42 10.18 5.69 -16.45
CA ARG A 42 9.45 4.42 -16.55
C ARG A 42 9.82 3.48 -15.41
N HIS A 43 11.11 3.33 -15.13
CA HIS A 43 11.61 2.44 -14.09
C HIS A 43 11.08 2.78 -12.69
N VAL A 44 10.91 4.06 -12.37
CA VAL A 44 10.35 4.50 -11.08
C VAL A 44 8.90 4.06 -10.91
N VAL A 45 8.08 4.21 -11.95
CA VAL A 45 6.68 3.77 -11.92
C VAL A 45 6.62 2.24 -11.86
N GLU A 46 7.46 1.54 -12.63
CA GLU A 46 7.60 0.07 -12.58
C GLU A 46 7.97 -0.44 -11.19
N CYS A 47 8.87 0.25 -10.47
CA CYS A 47 9.24 -0.09 -9.10
C CYS A 47 8.02 -0.07 -8.17
N LEU A 48 7.20 0.99 -8.23
CA LEU A 48 5.98 1.09 -7.42
C LEU A 48 4.94 0.01 -7.80
N LEU A 49 4.72 -0.19 -9.09
CA LEU A 49 3.78 -1.22 -9.57
C LEU A 49 4.23 -2.62 -9.12
N THR A 50 5.51 -2.94 -9.27
CA THR A 50 6.09 -4.22 -8.86
C THR A 50 6.04 -4.42 -7.35
N ALA A 51 6.42 -3.40 -6.57
CA ALA A 51 6.35 -3.48 -5.11
C ALA A 51 4.93 -3.73 -4.62
N SER A 52 3.95 -3.05 -5.24
CA SER A 52 2.55 -3.24 -4.91
C SER A 52 2.02 -4.61 -5.31
N ALA A 53 2.38 -5.14 -6.49
CA ALA A 53 1.97 -6.46 -6.94
C ALA A 53 2.50 -7.57 -6.02
N ARG A 54 3.78 -7.49 -5.61
CA ARG A 54 4.40 -8.44 -4.66
C ARG A 54 3.74 -8.38 -3.28
N SER A 55 3.46 -7.17 -2.80
CA SER A 55 2.77 -6.96 -1.52
C SER A 55 1.34 -7.50 -1.57
N SER A 56 0.63 -7.32 -2.69
CA SER A 56 -0.70 -7.89 -2.93
C SER A 56 -0.70 -9.41 -2.91
N GLU A 57 0.21 -10.08 -3.62
CA GLU A 57 0.29 -11.55 -3.56
C GLU A 57 0.61 -12.06 -2.15
N SER A 58 1.50 -11.38 -1.43
CA SER A 58 1.87 -11.73 -0.05
C SER A 58 0.68 -11.56 0.91
N ALA A 59 -0.07 -10.47 0.78
CA ALA A 59 -1.28 -10.22 1.58
C ALA A 59 -2.36 -11.28 1.30
N ILE A 60 -2.60 -11.61 0.02
CA ILE A 60 -3.56 -12.66 -0.36
C ILE A 60 -3.17 -14.01 0.22
N LEU A 61 -1.87 -14.36 0.17
CA LEU A 61 -1.36 -15.58 0.79
C LEU A 61 -1.64 -15.61 2.29
N LEU A 62 -1.35 -14.53 3.03
CA LEU A 62 -1.64 -14.43 4.46
C LEU A 62 -3.14 -14.58 4.75
N ILE A 63 -4.00 -13.96 3.94
CA ILE A 63 -5.46 -14.08 4.06
C ILE A 63 -5.90 -15.54 3.87
N SER A 64 -5.28 -16.29 2.95
CA SER A 64 -5.59 -17.72 2.74
C SER A 64 -5.30 -18.59 3.97
N TYR A 65 -4.40 -18.14 4.86
CA TYR A 65 -4.08 -18.76 6.16
C TYR A 65 -4.72 -17.99 7.32
N ALA A 66 -5.75 -17.18 7.06
CA ALA A 66 -6.46 -16.36 8.04
C ALA A 66 -5.54 -15.46 8.91
N GLN A 67 -4.33 -15.12 8.44
CA GLN A 67 -3.41 -14.19 9.10
C GLN A 67 -3.83 -12.74 8.79
N LEU A 68 -5.06 -12.40 9.18
CA LEU A 68 -5.75 -11.18 8.73
C LEU A 68 -5.05 -9.90 9.20
N TRP A 69 -4.53 -9.88 10.43
CA TRP A 69 -3.90 -8.71 11.01
C TRP A 69 -2.54 -8.39 10.38
N ASP A 70 -1.74 -9.41 10.09
CA ASP A 70 -0.50 -9.25 9.33
C ASP A 70 -0.78 -8.86 7.88
N SER A 71 -1.85 -9.39 7.29
CA SER A 71 -2.26 -8.99 5.94
C SER A 71 -2.73 -7.54 5.87
N GLU A 72 -3.37 -6.99 6.90
CA GLU A 72 -3.75 -5.57 6.99
C GLU A 72 -2.52 -4.65 6.94
N ILE A 73 -1.41 -5.06 7.58
CA ILE A 73 -0.13 -4.34 7.48
C ILE A 73 0.38 -4.31 6.04
N LEU A 74 0.30 -5.43 5.33
CA LEU A 74 0.70 -5.47 3.91
C LEU A 74 -0.26 -4.67 3.02
N VAL A 75 -1.57 -4.70 3.31
CA VAL A 75 -2.55 -3.88 2.58
C VAL A 75 -2.27 -2.39 2.73
N ARG A 76 -1.77 -1.93 3.88
CA ARG A 76 -1.28 -0.56 4.02
C ARG A 76 -0.18 -0.23 3.01
N ALA A 77 0.80 -1.10 2.82
CA ALA A 77 1.88 -0.89 1.85
C ALA A 77 1.34 -0.84 0.40
N ILE A 78 0.34 -1.66 0.08
CA ILE A 78 -0.34 -1.65 -1.22
C ILE A 78 -1.05 -0.30 -1.42
N VAL A 79 -1.80 0.16 -0.42
CA VAL A 79 -2.50 1.46 -0.42
C VAL A 79 -1.52 2.61 -0.59
N GLU A 80 -0.42 2.64 0.17
CA GLU A 80 0.62 3.66 0.06
C GLU A 80 1.25 3.68 -1.35
N SER A 81 1.56 2.51 -1.90
CA SER A 81 2.09 2.42 -3.26
C SER A 81 1.08 2.89 -4.30
N THR A 82 -0.20 2.58 -4.12
CA THR A 82 -1.30 3.05 -4.98
C THR A 82 -1.38 4.57 -4.97
N ILE A 83 -1.47 5.20 -3.79
CA ILE A 83 -1.58 6.67 -3.74
C ILE A 83 -0.34 7.38 -4.26
N LYS A 84 0.87 6.82 -4.07
CA LYS A 84 2.12 7.38 -4.62
C LYS A 84 2.15 7.26 -6.14
N THR A 85 1.72 6.11 -6.69
CA THR A 85 1.57 5.91 -8.13
C THR A 85 0.56 6.90 -8.71
N THR A 86 -0.62 7.01 -8.10
CA THR A 86 -1.64 7.95 -8.53
C THR A 86 -1.19 9.40 -8.40
N TYR A 87 -0.44 9.75 -7.36
CA TYR A 87 0.09 11.10 -7.18
C TYR A 87 1.12 11.45 -8.24
N LEU A 88 2.02 10.53 -8.59
CA LEU A 88 2.92 10.73 -9.73
C LEU A 88 2.14 10.93 -11.04
N LEU A 89 1.12 10.10 -11.27
CA LEU A 89 0.37 10.04 -12.53
C LEU A 89 -0.88 10.93 -12.56
N GLN A 90 -1.05 11.83 -11.59
CA GLN A 90 -2.25 12.66 -11.50
C GLN A 90 -2.30 13.71 -12.62
N SER A 91 -1.16 14.33 -12.93
CA SER A 91 -1.06 15.41 -13.90
C SER A 91 0.26 15.34 -14.67
N LYS A 92 0.17 15.47 -16.01
CA LYS A 92 1.35 15.58 -16.88
C LYS A 92 2.20 16.80 -16.57
N SER A 93 1.59 17.92 -16.14
CA SER A 93 2.31 19.16 -15.82
C SER A 93 3.23 19.00 -14.61
N ASP A 94 2.80 18.21 -13.63
CA ASP A 94 3.49 18.08 -12.35
C ASP A 94 4.40 16.85 -12.31
N PHE A 95 4.28 15.97 -13.31
CA PHE A 95 4.97 14.68 -13.34
C PHE A 95 6.46 14.83 -13.16
N GLU A 96 7.12 15.72 -13.91
CA GLU A 96 8.57 15.89 -13.85
C GLU A 96 9.03 16.32 -12.45
N THR A 97 8.37 17.32 -11.86
CA THR A 97 8.67 17.78 -10.51
C THR A 97 8.47 16.67 -9.49
N ARG A 98 7.33 15.96 -9.53
CA ARG A 98 7.04 14.87 -8.59
C ARG A 98 7.98 13.69 -8.77
N TYR A 99 8.37 13.38 -10.00
CA TYR A 99 9.38 12.37 -10.31
C TYR A 99 10.72 12.73 -9.68
N GLN A 100 11.20 13.98 -9.87
CA GLN A 100 12.46 14.44 -9.26
C GLN A 100 12.42 14.37 -7.73
N GLU A 101 11.33 14.87 -7.14
CA GLU A 101 11.14 14.82 -5.67
C GLU A 101 11.15 13.38 -5.15
N TYR A 102 10.43 12.47 -5.81
CA TYR A 102 10.31 11.08 -5.37
C TYR A 102 11.61 10.29 -5.54
N ARG A 103 12.21 10.36 -6.72
CA ARG A 103 13.34 9.51 -7.12
C ARG A 103 14.68 10.03 -6.61
N HIS A 104 14.86 11.34 -6.55
CA HIS A 104 16.14 11.97 -6.23
C HIS A 104 16.10 12.59 -4.84
N ASP A 105 15.21 13.54 -4.59
CA ASP A 105 15.22 14.31 -3.34
C ASP A 105 14.95 13.40 -2.13
N LEU A 106 13.81 12.68 -2.13
CA LEU A 106 13.46 11.78 -1.03
C LEU A 106 14.46 10.64 -0.85
N PHE A 107 15.05 10.15 -1.94
CA PHE A 107 16.07 9.11 -1.88
C PHE A 107 17.31 9.62 -1.15
N GLN A 108 17.84 10.79 -1.52
CA GLN A 108 19.01 11.38 -0.86
C GLN A 108 18.74 11.75 0.60
N ILE A 109 17.53 12.27 0.89
CA ILE A 109 17.09 12.52 2.27
C ILE A 109 17.04 11.22 3.07
N GLY A 110 16.56 10.13 2.46
CA GLY A 110 16.55 8.79 3.03
C GLY A 110 17.95 8.29 3.36
N LEU A 111 18.91 8.42 2.42
CA LEU A 111 20.30 8.03 2.64
C LEU A 111 20.93 8.77 3.84
N LEU A 112 20.65 10.07 3.98
CA LEU A 112 21.14 10.85 5.12
C LEU A 112 20.60 10.33 6.46
N LYS A 113 19.31 9.96 6.52
CA LYS A 113 18.70 9.36 7.72
C LYS A 113 19.28 7.97 8.03
N ASP A 114 19.43 7.15 7.01
CA ASP A 114 20.01 5.81 7.14
C ASP A 114 21.46 5.88 7.61
N HIS A 115 22.25 6.81 7.08
CA HIS A 115 23.61 7.09 7.55
C HIS A 115 23.61 7.42 9.05
N SER A 116 22.78 8.37 9.50
CA SER A 116 22.73 8.76 10.92
C SER A 116 22.37 7.58 11.84
N LYS A 117 21.37 6.77 11.49
CA LYS A 117 20.98 5.58 12.26
C LYS A 117 22.06 4.51 12.26
N THR A 118 22.71 4.31 11.12
CA THR A 118 23.78 3.31 10.97
C THR A 118 25.00 3.71 11.78
N GLN A 119 25.38 4.99 11.76
CA GLN A 119 26.46 5.53 12.56
C GLN A 119 26.16 5.42 14.06
N GLU A 120 24.94 5.75 14.48
CA GLU A 120 24.50 5.60 15.88
C GLU A 120 24.64 4.15 16.36
N LEU A 121 24.16 3.18 15.57
CA LEU A 121 24.30 1.76 15.87
C LEU A 121 25.77 1.33 15.97
N LEU A 122 26.61 1.70 15.00
CA LEU A 122 28.04 1.34 14.99
C LEU A 122 28.82 1.94 16.16
N ASN A 123 28.41 3.11 16.66
CA ASN A 123 29.02 3.73 17.83
C ASN A 123 28.68 3.02 19.15
N LEU A 124 27.59 2.24 19.19
CA LEU A 124 27.19 1.46 20.37
C LEU A 124 27.89 0.10 20.46
N ILE A 125 28.57 -0.33 19.40
CA ILE A 125 29.19 -1.66 19.30
C ILE A 125 30.68 -1.57 19.65
N SER A 126 31.12 -2.39 20.61
CA SER A 126 32.50 -2.36 21.13
C SER A 126 33.55 -2.82 20.13
N ASP A 127 33.22 -3.77 19.25
CA ASP A 127 34.07 -4.25 18.15
C ASP A 127 33.37 -3.96 16.81
N ASN A 128 33.28 -2.67 16.48
CA ASN A 128 32.64 -2.25 15.23
C ASN A 128 33.54 -2.50 14.01
N ASP A 129 34.81 -2.90 14.19
CA ASP A 129 35.75 -3.26 13.14
C ASP A 129 35.66 -4.72 12.68
N ALA A 130 34.91 -5.55 13.40
CA ALA A 130 34.62 -6.90 12.97
C ALA A 130 34.02 -6.96 11.55
N PRO A 131 34.42 -7.93 10.70
CA PRO A 131 33.93 -8.07 9.32
C PRO A 131 32.40 -8.19 9.20
N SER A 132 31.72 -8.64 10.25
CA SER A 132 30.25 -8.73 10.32
C SER A 132 29.54 -7.38 10.14
N TRP A 133 30.22 -6.27 10.42
CA TRP A 133 29.66 -4.92 10.31
C TRP A 133 29.93 -4.24 8.97
N ARG A 134 30.74 -4.86 8.11
CA ARG A 134 31.09 -4.31 6.79
C ARG A 134 29.86 -3.94 5.94
N PRO A 135 28.78 -4.75 5.87
CA PRO A 135 27.59 -4.37 5.09
C PRO A 135 26.91 -3.08 5.57
N LEU A 136 27.04 -2.74 6.86
CA LEU A 136 26.54 -1.47 7.39
C LEU A 136 27.51 -0.32 7.11
N LYS A 137 28.82 -0.56 7.27
CA LYS A 137 29.85 0.44 6.96
C LYS A 137 29.84 0.85 5.49
N ASP A 138 29.61 -0.09 4.57
CA ASP A 138 29.51 0.16 3.13
C ASP A 138 28.32 1.07 2.76
N ARG A 139 27.36 1.29 3.68
CA ARG A 139 26.23 2.22 3.50
C ARG A 139 26.49 3.61 4.05
N LEU A 140 27.59 3.83 4.78
CA LEU A 140 27.90 5.14 5.34
C LEU A 140 28.32 6.10 4.23
N LEU A 141 27.74 7.28 4.25
CA LEU A 141 28.15 8.40 3.41
C LEU A 141 29.46 9.01 3.91
N SER A 142 30.28 9.48 2.98
CA SER A 142 31.43 10.33 3.27
C SER A 142 31.00 11.72 3.75
N GLU A 143 31.89 12.44 4.45
CA GLU A 143 31.62 13.83 4.89
C GLU A 143 31.27 14.77 3.73
N ALA A 144 31.89 14.56 2.56
CA ALA A 144 31.60 15.34 1.36
C ALA A 144 30.16 15.12 0.87
N GLU A 145 29.69 13.87 0.85
CA GLU A 145 28.31 13.53 0.47
C GLU A 145 27.29 14.07 1.48
N ILE A 146 27.59 13.98 2.78
CA ILE A 146 26.73 14.52 3.84
C ILE A 146 26.57 16.03 3.68
N ASN A 147 27.67 16.74 3.43
CA ASN A 147 27.65 18.19 3.24
C ASN A 147 26.92 18.59 1.97
N ASP A 148 27.11 17.88 0.86
CA ASP A 148 26.39 18.12 -0.40
C ASP A 148 24.86 17.93 -0.23
N ILE A 149 24.43 16.81 0.33
CA ILE A 149 23.01 16.52 0.55
C ILE A 149 22.40 17.52 1.54
N SER A 150 23.08 17.81 2.65
CA SER A 150 22.56 18.74 3.67
C SER A 150 22.49 20.17 3.16
N GLY A 151 23.42 20.57 2.28
CA GLY A 151 23.40 21.88 1.62
C GLY A 151 22.24 22.00 0.63
N LYS A 152 21.98 20.96 -0.17
CA LYS A 152 20.85 20.91 -1.12
C LYS A 152 19.49 20.85 -0.42
N TYR A 153 19.40 20.12 0.70
CA TYR A 153 18.15 19.92 1.43
C TYR A 153 18.26 20.38 2.88
N PRO A 154 18.07 21.69 3.15
CA PRO A 154 17.92 22.21 4.49
C PRO A 154 16.82 21.47 5.26
N GLN A 155 16.91 21.43 6.59
CA GLN A 155 16.00 20.66 7.45
C GLN A 155 14.51 20.98 7.21
N SER A 156 14.18 22.24 6.95
CA SER A 156 12.81 22.68 6.63
C SER A 156 12.31 22.06 5.31
N ARG A 157 13.14 22.07 4.26
CA ARG A 157 12.79 21.45 2.96
C ARG A 157 12.63 19.94 3.11
N ARG A 158 13.49 19.28 3.88
CA ARG A 158 13.37 17.83 4.17
C ARG A 158 12.03 17.49 4.81
N ARG A 159 11.68 18.20 5.89
CA ARG A 159 10.39 18.00 6.58
C ARG A 159 9.20 18.28 5.67
N SER A 160 9.29 19.31 4.84
CA SER A 160 8.22 19.66 3.89
C SER A 160 7.99 18.56 2.86
N LEU A 161 9.06 18.07 2.21
CA LEU A 161 8.99 16.97 1.25
C LEU A 161 8.43 15.69 1.86
N GLU A 162 8.90 15.33 3.05
CA GLU A 162 8.42 14.13 3.77
C GLU A 162 6.95 14.25 4.16
N THR A 163 6.50 15.44 4.55
CA THR A 163 5.09 15.69 4.87
C THR A 163 4.24 15.60 3.61
N GLN A 164 4.69 16.19 2.51
CA GLN A 164 4.00 16.19 1.22
C GLN A 164 3.83 14.76 0.66
N TRP A 165 4.89 13.96 0.72
CA TRP A 165 4.91 12.58 0.21
C TRP A 165 4.44 11.53 1.22
N GLY A 166 4.19 11.95 2.46
CA GLY A 166 3.48 11.15 3.45
C GLY A 166 2.04 10.89 3.03
N PHE A 167 1.45 9.82 3.55
CA PHE A 167 0.10 9.38 3.20
C PHE A 167 -0.95 10.51 3.30
N THR A 168 -0.97 11.21 4.43
CA THR A 168 -1.91 12.32 4.69
C THR A 168 -1.62 13.53 3.82
N GLY A 169 -0.36 13.79 3.48
CA GLY A 169 0.03 14.85 2.56
C GLY A 169 -0.53 14.64 1.15
N ILE A 170 -0.35 13.43 0.62
CA ILE A 170 -0.85 13.03 -0.70
C ILE A 170 -2.39 13.06 -0.72
N LEU A 171 -3.08 12.45 0.26
CA LEU A 171 -4.54 12.50 0.31
C LEU A 171 -5.08 13.92 0.44
N GLY A 172 -4.41 14.76 1.25
CA GLY A 172 -4.74 16.18 1.34
C GLY A 172 -4.59 16.89 -0.01
N SER A 173 -3.58 16.52 -0.81
CA SER A 173 -3.40 17.04 -2.17
C SER A 173 -4.52 16.58 -3.12
N PHE A 174 -4.99 15.34 -3.03
CA PHE A 174 -6.12 14.87 -3.83
C PHE A 174 -7.42 15.59 -3.45
N SER A 175 -7.71 15.72 -2.16
CA SER A 175 -8.92 16.38 -1.66
C SER A 175 -9.01 17.86 -2.09
N ARG A 176 -7.87 18.57 -2.12
CA ARG A 176 -7.78 19.96 -2.58
C ARG A 176 -7.68 20.12 -4.10
N SER A 177 -7.49 19.04 -4.84
CA SER A 177 -7.43 19.09 -6.29
C SER A 177 -8.83 19.31 -6.89
N ASN A 178 -8.90 19.92 -8.08
CA ASN A 178 -10.14 20.05 -8.84
C ASN A 178 -10.51 18.74 -9.59
N ASP A 179 -9.88 17.62 -9.25
CA ASP A 179 -10.07 16.34 -9.91
C ASP A 179 -10.97 15.42 -9.08
N GLU A 180 -12.27 15.44 -9.40
CA GLU A 180 -13.29 14.66 -8.69
C GLU A 180 -12.97 13.15 -8.65
N ALA A 181 -12.32 12.62 -9.70
CA ALA A 181 -11.99 11.20 -9.76
C ALA A 181 -10.99 10.76 -8.67
N PHE A 182 -10.16 11.68 -8.18
CA PHE A 182 -9.19 11.39 -7.13
C PHE A 182 -9.64 11.83 -5.73
N LYS A 183 -10.68 12.65 -5.61
CA LYS A 183 -11.25 13.03 -4.29
C LYS A 183 -11.79 11.82 -3.53
N ILE A 184 -12.36 10.85 -4.23
CA ILE A 184 -12.89 9.61 -3.63
C ILE A 184 -11.81 8.80 -2.89
N LEU A 185 -10.53 8.99 -3.23
CA LEU A 185 -9.40 8.35 -2.54
C LEU A 185 -9.27 8.77 -1.08
N ALA A 186 -9.94 9.85 -0.65
CA ALA A 186 -10.03 10.22 0.75
C ALA A 186 -10.61 9.09 1.63
N GLY A 187 -11.45 8.21 1.07
CA GLY A 187 -11.99 7.04 1.76
C GLY A 187 -10.93 6.04 2.25
N LEU A 188 -9.74 6.04 1.65
CA LEU A 188 -8.60 5.21 2.08
C LEU A 188 -8.04 5.61 3.46
N SER A 189 -8.42 6.78 3.98
CA SER A 189 -7.97 7.25 5.30
C SER A 189 -8.37 6.33 6.44
N TYR A 190 -9.55 5.70 6.33
CA TYR A 190 -10.05 4.81 7.37
C TYR A 190 -9.21 3.54 7.49
N SER A 191 -8.99 2.82 6.39
CA SER A 191 -8.17 1.61 6.36
C SER A 191 -6.71 1.90 6.70
N TYR A 192 -6.17 3.04 6.26
CA TYR A 192 -4.83 3.47 6.66
C TYR A 192 -4.70 3.71 8.17
N SER A 193 -5.69 4.35 8.79
CA SER A 193 -5.67 4.60 10.24
C SER A 193 -5.71 3.30 11.03
N MET A 194 -6.59 2.37 10.63
CA MET A 194 -6.71 1.06 11.27
C MET A 194 -5.41 0.25 11.18
N SER A 195 -4.87 0.11 9.97
CA SER A 195 -3.58 -0.56 9.76
C SER A 195 -2.42 0.12 10.49
N SER A 196 -2.49 1.45 10.70
CA SER A 196 -1.50 2.18 11.49
C SER A 196 -1.55 1.82 12.98
N HIS A 197 -2.74 1.70 13.56
CA HIS A 197 -2.89 1.23 14.95
C HIS A 197 -2.31 -0.17 15.12
N ILE A 198 -2.62 -1.08 14.19
CA ILE A 198 -2.10 -2.46 14.20
C ILE A 198 -0.57 -2.48 14.05
N LEU A 199 -0.03 -1.78 13.05
CA LEU A 199 1.42 -1.74 12.79
C LEU A 199 2.22 -1.21 13.99
N HIS A 200 1.69 -0.20 14.69
CA HIS A 200 2.36 0.38 15.84
C HIS A 200 2.12 -0.37 17.15
N ALA A 201 1.31 -1.44 17.11
CA ALA A 201 0.93 -2.20 18.29
C ALA A 201 0.45 -1.29 19.44
N ASP A 202 -0.27 -0.22 19.10
CA ASP A 202 -0.89 0.61 20.12
C ASP A 202 -2.13 -0.10 20.69
N HIS A 203 -2.69 0.44 21.77
CA HIS A 203 -3.80 -0.21 22.46
C HIS A 203 -5.01 -0.46 21.55
N ILE A 204 -5.29 0.43 20.58
CA ILE A 204 -6.38 0.24 19.62
C ILE A 204 -6.04 -0.96 18.72
N GLY A 205 -4.83 -0.98 18.15
CA GLY A 205 -4.36 -2.05 17.27
C GLY A 205 -4.29 -3.42 17.94
N THR A 206 -3.80 -3.48 19.18
CA THR A 206 -3.67 -4.75 19.92
C THR A 206 -4.99 -5.25 20.49
N SER A 207 -5.92 -4.36 20.81
CA SER A 207 -7.22 -4.74 21.38
C SER A 207 -8.19 -5.29 20.34
N LEU A 208 -8.08 -4.89 19.07
CA LEU A 208 -9.00 -5.31 18.02
C LEU A 208 -9.00 -6.84 17.76
N PRO A 209 -7.84 -7.51 17.57
CA PRO A 209 -7.80 -8.98 17.49
C PRO A 209 -8.43 -9.66 18.72
N PHE A 210 -8.12 -9.13 19.91
CA PHE A 210 -8.61 -9.67 21.16
C PHE A 210 -10.12 -9.52 21.32
N GLU A 211 -10.68 -8.39 20.89
CA GLU A 211 -12.12 -8.14 20.86
C GLU A 211 -12.84 -9.14 19.94
N PHE A 212 -12.23 -9.51 18.81
CA PHE A 212 -12.78 -10.51 17.89
C PHE A 212 -12.80 -11.89 18.55
N ASP A 213 -11.72 -12.24 19.25
CA ASP A 213 -11.60 -13.53 19.94
C ASP A 213 -12.58 -13.70 21.11
N GLN A 214 -13.02 -12.61 21.75
CA GLN A 214 -14.00 -12.62 22.83
C GLN A 214 -15.45 -12.85 22.37
N ARG A 215 -15.73 -12.78 21.07
CA ARG A 215 -17.08 -13.01 20.53
C ARG A 215 -17.45 -14.50 20.60
N SER A 216 -18.75 -14.79 20.52
CA SER A 216 -19.21 -16.17 20.33
C SER A 216 -18.63 -16.75 19.03
N PRO A 217 -18.42 -18.07 18.92
CA PRO A 217 -17.77 -18.68 17.75
C PRO A 217 -18.39 -18.27 16.42
N GLU A 218 -19.72 -18.20 16.34
CA GLU A 218 -20.46 -17.83 15.13
C GLU A 218 -20.20 -16.37 14.75
N ARG A 219 -20.31 -15.46 15.72
CA ARG A 219 -20.08 -14.02 15.53
C ARG A 219 -18.64 -13.72 15.16
N ARG A 220 -17.69 -14.41 15.81
CA ARG A 220 -16.27 -14.34 15.50
C ARG A 220 -15.99 -14.82 14.07
N ASN A 221 -16.55 -15.95 13.66
CA ASN A 221 -16.33 -16.46 12.31
C ASN A 221 -16.89 -15.48 11.25
N ALA A 222 -18.10 -14.97 11.47
CA ALA A 222 -18.73 -14.02 10.56
C ALA A 222 -17.89 -12.74 10.38
N ILE A 223 -17.42 -12.13 11.47
CA ILE A 223 -16.61 -10.89 11.38
C ILE A 223 -15.24 -11.14 10.74
N LEU A 224 -14.60 -12.30 11.00
CA LEU A 224 -13.33 -12.65 10.37
C LEU A 224 -13.47 -12.86 8.86
N MET A 225 -14.53 -13.55 8.42
CA MET A 225 -14.81 -13.73 6.99
C MET A 225 -15.12 -12.40 6.30
N ALA A 226 -15.94 -11.55 6.92
CA ALA A 226 -16.22 -10.21 6.42
C ALA A 226 -14.94 -9.36 6.31
N TYR A 227 -14.08 -9.39 7.33
CA TYR A 227 -12.83 -8.64 7.33
C TYR A 227 -11.84 -9.12 6.28
N GLY A 228 -11.67 -10.44 6.12
CA GLY A 228 -10.85 -11.02 5.07
C GLY A 228 -11.36 -10.72 3.66
N SER A 229 -12.68 -10.77 3.46
CA SER A 229 -13.30 -10.37 2.18
C SER A 229 -13.04 -8.90 1.84
N ARG A 230 -13.18 -7.99 2.82
CA ARG A 230 -12.84 -6.58 2.66
C ARG A 230 -11.37 -6.40 2.25
N LEU A 231 -10.43 -7.07 2.89
CA LEU A 231 -9.01 -6.98 2.54
C LEU A 231 -8.75 -7.37 1.08
N LEU A 232 -9.36 -8.48 0.61
CA LEU A 232 -9.25 -8.91 -0.78
C LEU A 232 -9.84 -7.87 -1.75
N SER A 233 -10.99 -7.29 -1.40
CA SER A 233 -11.61 -6.19 -2.15
C SER A 233 -10.72 -4.94 -2.22
N ASP A 234 -10.09 -4.55 -1.10
CA ASP A 234 -9.18 -3.39 -1.05
C ASP A 234 -7.96 -3.60 -1.96
N ILE A 235 -7.43 -4.82 -2.03
CA ILE A 235 -6.31 -5.18 -2.92
C ILE A 235 -6.70 -4.99 -4.39
N LEU A 236 -7.86 -5.51 -4.82
CA LEU A 236 -8.35 -5.37 -6.19
C LEU A 236 -8.71 -3.91 -6.52
N THR A 237 -9.29 -3.19 -5.56
CA THR A 237 -9.59 -1.76 -5.69
C THR A 237 -8.32 -0.94 -5.90
N CYS A 238 -7.26 -1.24 -5.14
CA CYS A 238 -5.95 -0.61 -5.33
C CYS A 238 -5.37 -0.88 -6.72
N LEU A 239 -5.46 -2.11 -7.23
CA LEU A 239 -5.02 -2.43 -8.60
C LEU A 239 -5.80 -1.60 -9.62
N LYS A 240 -7.13 -1.55 -9.49
CA LYS A 240 -8.00 -0.74 -10.35
C LYS A 240 -7.61 0.73 -10.36
N ILE A 241 -7.38 1.33 -9.19
CA ILE A 241 -6.98 2.74 -9.07
C ILE A 241 -5.67 3.00 -9.82
N ARG A 242 -4.69 2.09 -9.71
CA ARG A 242 -3.41 2.21 -10.43
C ARG A 242 -3.59 2.11 -11.94
N LEU A 243 -4.42 1.16 -12.42
CA LEU A 243 -4.75 1.03 -13.84
C LEU A 243 -5.44 2.29 -14.36
N PHE A 244 -6.46 2.78 -13.67
CA PHE A 244 -7.15 4.02 -14.01
C PHE A 244 -6.19 5.21 -14.10
N SER A 245 -5.32 5.37 -13.10
CA SER A 245 -4.34 6.46 -13.07
C SER A 245 -3.39 6.39 -14.26
N GLY A 246 -2.86 5.20 -14.57
CA GLY A 246 -1.94 5.00 -15.69
C GLY A 246 -2.58 5.21 -17.06
N TYR A 247 -3.75 4.63 -17.28
CA TYR A 247 -4.49 4.78 -18.54
C TYR A 247 -4.89 6.24 -18.79
N ARG A 248 -5.46 6.90 -17.77
CA ARG A 248 -5.83 8.32 -17.85
C ARG A 248 -4.61 9.21 -18.09
N PHE A 249 -3.50 8.98 -17.39
CA PHE A 249 -2.26 9.73 -17.61
C PHE A 249 -1.72 9.54 -19.03
N SER A 250 -1.83 8.33 -19.58
CA SER A 250 -1.38 8.03 -20.94
C SER A 250 -2.31 8.60 -22.02
N GLY A 251 -3.56 8.90 -21.67
CA GLY A 251 -4.59 9.27 -22.64
C GLY A 251 -5.10 8.07 -23.45
N LEU A 252 -5.01 6.86 -22.86
CA LEU A 252 -5.51 5.63 -23.48
C LEU A 252 -7.01 5.49 -23.29
N ASP A 253 -7.61 4.66 -24.16
CA ASP A 253 -9.01 4.27 -24.04
C ASP A 253 -9.27 3.59 -22.69
N LEU A 254 -10.32 4.03 -22.01
CA LEU A 254 -10.70 3.53 -20.69
C LEU A 254 -11.64 2.31 -20.76
N SER A 255 -12.12 1.92 -21.95
CA SER A 255 -13.00 0.75 -22.10
C SER A 255 -12.45 -0.55 -21.49
N PRO A 256 -11.13 -0.87 -21.51
CA PRO A 256 -10.63 -2.07 -20.85
C PRO A 256 -10.84 -2.05 -19.33
N LEU A 257 -10.98 -0.87 -18.72
CA LEU A 257 -11.24 -0.73 -17.29
C LEU A 257 -12.68 -1.08 -16.91
N GLU A 258 -13.62 -1.05 -17.85
CA GLU A 258 -14.98 -1.54 -17.65
C GLU A 258 -14.97 -3.07 -17.50
N GLU A 259 -14.20 -3.76 -18.34
CA GLU A 259 -13.98 -5.21 -18.22
C GLU A 259 -13.32 -5.56 -16.88
N VAL A 260 -12.32 -4.78 -16.47
CA VAL A 260 -11.69 -4.93 -15.14
C VAL A 260 -12.72 -4.76 -14.01
N ASN A 261 -13.58 -3.74 -14.08
CA ASN A 261 -14.64 -3.54 -13.10
C ASN A 261 -15.58 -4.74 -13.02
N ASN A 262 -16.08 -5.19 -14.16
CA ASN A 262 -17.01 -6.31 -14.24
C ASN A 262 -16.37 -7.59 -13.69
N ALA A 263 -15.10 -7.87 -14.02
CA ALA A 263 -14.40 -9.05 -13.51
C ALA A 263 -14.23 -9.01 -11.98
N ILE A 264 -13.91 -7.84 -11.41
CA ILE A 264 -13.82 -7.64 -9.96
C ILE A 264 -15.18 -7.81 -9.30
N GLU A 265 -16.23 -7.17 -9.82
CA GLU A 265 -17.59 -7.24 -9.26
C GLU A 265 -18.14 -8.66 -9.30
N ASN A 266 -17.96 -9.37 -10.42
CA ASN A 266 -18.34 -10.78 -10.56
C ASN A 266 -17.62 -11.63 -9.51
N LEU A 267 -16.31 -11.48 -9.35
CA LEU A 267 -15.57 -12.23 -8.32
C LEU A 267 -16.07 -11.93 -6.90
N LEU A 268 -16.27 -10.65 -6.56
CA LEU A 268 -16.75 -10.26 -5.23
C LEU A 268 -18.15 -10.80 -4.95
N SER A 269 -19.01 -10.89 -5.96
CA SER A 269 -20.33 -11.52 -5.83
C SER A 269 -20.24 -13.02 -5.46
N GLU A 270 -19.21 -13.73 -5.95
CA GLU A 270 -18.95 -15.14 -5.62
C GLU A 270 -18.43 -15.37 -4.20
N PHE A 271 -18.02 -14.30 -3.50
CA PHE A 271 -17.69 -14.38 -2.08
C PHE A 271 -18.95 -14.52 -1.23
N GLY A 272 -20.12 -14.15 -1.78
CA GLY A 272 -21.38 -14.06 -1.06
C GLY A 272 -21.50 -12.78 -0.25
N ASN A 273 -22.59 -12.65 0.49
CA ASN A 273 -22.90 -11.45 1.28
C ASN A 273 -22.25 -11.48 2.67
N LEU A 274 -20.96 -11.84 2.76
CA LEU A 274 -20.25 -12.05 4.03
C LEU A 274 -20.34 -10.85 4.98
N TYR A 275 -20.33 -9.63 4.43
CA TYR A 275 -20.50 -8.42 5.22
C TYR A 275 -21.91 -8.27 5.78
N ASP A 276 -22.95 -8.47 4.96
CA ASP A 276 -24.34 -8.36 5.41
C ASP A 276 -24.71 -9.50 6.37
N ASP A 277 -24.14 -10.69 6.17
CA ASP A 277 -24.28 -11.83 7.08
C ASP A 277 -23.71 -11.50 8.45
N TRP A 278 -22.53 -10.89 8.50
CA TRP A 278 -21.95 -10.37 9.73
C TRP A 278 -22.82 -9.27 10.36
N LEU A 279 -23.27 -8.27 9.58
CA LEU A 279 -24.15 -7.21 10.10
C LEU A 279 -25.44 -7.78 10.70
N GLY A 280 -26.06 -8.73 10.00
CA GLY A 280 -27.23 -9.43 10.47
C GLY A 280 -26.97 -10.17 11.79
N MET A 281 -25.81 -10.80 11.94
CA MET A 281 -25.48 -11.51 13.18
C MET A 281 -25.14 -10.58 14.34
N GLU A 282 -24.46 -9.46 14.07
CA GLU A 282 -23.95 -8.54 15.09
C GLU A 282 -25.03 -7.58 15.61
N TYR A 283 -26.01 -7.22 14.78
CA TYR A 283 -26.94 -6.12 15.07
C TYR A 283 -28.43 -6.50 15.07
N ARG A 284 -28.84 -7.74 14.71
CA ARG A 284 -30.28 -8.14 14.67
C ARG A 284 -31.03 -8.06 16.00
N SER A 285 -30.35 -7.96 17.14
CA SER A 285 -31.00 -7.84 18.47
C SER A 285 -31.18 -6.39 18.95
N LYS A 286 -31.00 -5.38 18.08
CA LYS A 286 -31.11 -3.94 18.43
C LYS A 286 -32.25 -3.18 17.72
N THR A 287 -33.14 -3.90 17.06
CA THR A 287 -34.42 -3.40 16.51
C THR A 287 -35.58 -4.09 17.19
#